data_AF-A0A1J3EIZ9-F1
#
_entry.id   AF-A0A1J3EIZ9-F1
#
_cell.length_a   1.000
_cell.length_b   1.000
_cell.length_c   1.000
_cell.angle_alpha   90.00
_cell.angle_beta   90.00
_cell.angle_gamma   90.00
#
_symmetry.space_group_name_H-M   'P 1'
#
loop_
_entity.id
_entity.type
_entity.pdbx_description
1 polymer ?
#
loop_
_entity_poly.entity_id
_entity_poly.type
_entity_poly.pdbx_seq_one_letter_code
_entity_poly.pdbx_strand_id
1 'polypeptide(L)'
;LQLAPGGHLGRFIIWTAGAFERLDEIYGTWKAPSTLKKDYKFGAAKMTNSDLTRIINSDEIQSVLRPKNSVAKLNTLKKNPLKNFGFLVKLNPYAIPARRAEILKSAPGKRKAVAENPEAKKKAQKAKKALKA
;
A
#
# COMPACT_ATOMS: atom_id res chain seq x y z
N LEU A 1 -18.95 -41.58 -14.52
CA LEU A 1 -19.56 -40.39 -13.89
C LEU A 1 -20.12 -39.48 -14.99
N GLN A 2 -21.44 -39.35 -15.10
CA GLN A 2 -22.07 -38.63 -16.22
C GLN A 2 -22.34 -37.14 -15.90
N LEU A 3 -22.73 -36.80 -14.67
CA LEU A 3 -23.14 -35.43 -14.34
C LEU A 3 -21.96 -34.43 -14.30
N ALA A 4 -20.82 -34.87 -13.79
CA ALA A 4 -19.57 -34.11 -13.74
C ALA A 4 -18.41 -34.94 -14.33
N PRO A 5 -18.27 -34.99 -15.67
CA PRO A 5 -17.16 -35.69 -16.29
C PRO A 5 -15.84 -35.02 -15.91
N GLY A 6 -14.86 -35.81 -15.46
CA GLY A 6 -13.57 -35.30 -14.99
C GLY A 6 -13.63 -34.46 -13.69
N GLY A 7 -14.78 -34.41 -13.00
CA GLY A 7 -14.95 -33.62 -11.77
C GLY A 7 -15.25 -32.14 -12.00
N HIS A 8 -15.48 -31.71 -13.24
CA HIS A 8 -15.92 -30.34 -13.53
C HIS A 8 -17.44 -30.20 -13.38
N LEU A 9 -17.86 -29.16 -12.67
CA LEU A 9 -19.28 -28.78 -12.53
C LEU A 9 -19.73 -27.94 -13.73
N GLY A 10 -21.05 -27.85 -13.95
CA GLY A 10 -21.62 -26.99 -15.00
C GLY A 10 -21.85 -27.66 -16.35
N ARG A 11 -22.06 -28.99 -16.38
CA ARG A 11 -22.52 -29.67 -17.60
C ARG A 11 -23.91 -29.15 -17.99
N PHE A 12 -24.11 -28.87 -19.28
CA PHE A 12 -25.43 -28.57 -19.82
C PHE A 12 -26.34 -29.80 -19.74
N ILE A 13 -27.46 -29.69 -19.02
CA ILE A 13 -28.44 -30.76 -18.79
C ILE A 13 -29.78 -30.34 -19.40
N ILE A 14 -30.42 -31.26 -20.11
CA ILE A 14 -31.76 -31.09 -20.66
C ILE A 14 -32.73 -31.86 -19.76
N TRP A 15 -33.77 -31.18 -19.27
CA TRP A 15 -34.79 -31.75 -18.40
C TRP A 15 -36.13 -31.86 -19.13
N THR A 16 -36.87 -32.94 -18.87
CA THR A 16 -38.31 -33.02 -19.18
C THR A 16 -39.11 -32.50 -17.98
N ALA A 17 -40.35 -32.03 -18.20
CA ALA A 17 -41.18 -31.44 -17.14
C ALA A 17 -41.33 -32.36 -15.91
N GLY A 18 -41.77 -33.61 -16.11
CA GLY A 18 -41.94 -34.55 -15.01
C GLY A 18 -40.62 -34.99 -14.34
N ALA A 19 -39.48 -34.91 -15.05
CA ALA A 19 -38.19 -35.17 -14.43
C ALA A 19 -37.78 -34.03 -13.49
N PHE A 20 -38.14 -32.78 -13.81
CA PHE A 20 -37.87 -31.62 -12.97
C PHE A 20 -38.73 -31.63 -11.70
N GLU A 21 -40.01 -31.97 -11.80
CA GLU A 21 -40.92 -32.08 -10.65
C GLU A 21 -40.49 -33.16 -9.65
N ARG A 22 -40.00 -34.30 -10.15
CA ARG A 22 -39.51 -35.40 -9.30
C ARG A 22 -38.28 -35.05 -8.46
N LEU A 23 -37.54 -33.98 -8.78
CA LEU A 23 -36.37 -33.60 -7.98
C LEU A 23 -36.75 -33.21 -6.55
N ASP A 24 -37.90 -32.55 -6.37
CA ASP A 24 -38.40 -32.16 -5.05
C ASP A 24 -38.82 -33.38 -4.22
N GLU A 25 -39.35 -34.44 -4.85
CA GLU A 25 -39.66 -35.70 -4.16
C GLU A 25 -38.38 -36.45 -3.75
N ILE A 26 -37.38 -36.46 -4.63
CA ILE A 26 -36.11 -37.19 -4.42
C ILE A 26 -35.26 -36.51 -3.34
N TYR A 27 -35.13 -35.19 -3.38
CA TYR A 27 -34.19 -34.44 -2.55
C TYR A 27 -34.86 -33.64 -1.43
N GLY A 28 -36.16 -33.35 -1.54
CA GLY A 28 -36.88 -32.48 -0.61
C GLY A 28 -36.51 -31.00 -0.78
N THR A 29 -37.07 -30.19 0.12
CA THR A 29 -36.76 -28.76 0.25
C THR A 29 -36.15 -28.49 1.62
N TRP A 30 -35.78 -27.23 1.89
CA TRP A 30 -35.33 -26.83 3.22
C TRP A 30 -36.42 -26.95 4.30
N LYS A 31 -37.70 -26.94 3.90
CA LYS A 31 -38.85 -27.01 4.81
C LYS A 31 -39.42 -28.43 4.94
N ALA A 32 -39.34 -29.23 3.88
CA ALA A 32 -39.92 -30.57 3.81
C ALA A 32 -38.84 -31.61 3.48
N PRO A 33 -38.72 -32.71 4.24
CA PRO A 33 -37.76 -33.77 3.97
C PRO A 33 -38.09 -34.53 2.67
N SER A 34 -37.12 -35.24 2.11
CA SER A 34 -37.33 -36.08 0.93
C SER A 34 -38.31 -37.23 1.22
N THR A 35 -39.18 -37.53 0.26
CA THR A 35 -40.13 -38.65 0.37
C THR A 35 -39.48 -39.98 -0.01
N LEU A 36 -38.58 -39.96 -0.99
CA LEU A 36 -37.97 -41.17 -1.54
C LEU A 36 -36.69 -41.60 -0.80
N LYS A 37 -35.88 -40.64 -0.36
CA LYS A 37 -34.62 -40.93 0.35
C LYS A 37 -34.85 -40.94 1.85
N LYS A 38 -34.52 -42.05 2.49
CA LYS A 38 -34.57 -42.19 3.94
C LYS A 38 -33.43 -41.39 4.60
N ASP A 39 -33.76 -40.63 5.64
CA ASP A 39 -32.82 -39.84 6.46
C ASP A 39 -31.92 -38.86 5.68
N TYR A 40 -32.37 -38.42 4.50
CA TYR A 40 -31.66 -37.44 3.70
C TYR A 40 -32.13 -36.02 4.00
N LYS A 41 -31.17 -35.11 4.19
CA LYS A 41 -31.42 -33.67 4.38
C LYS A 41 -30.49 -32.88 3.49
N PHE A 42 -30.99 -31.77 2.96
CA PHE A 42 -30.16 -30.85 2.19
C PHE A 42 -29.07 -30.25 3.09
N GLY A 43 -27.82 -30.22 2.59
CA GLY A 43 -26.68 -29.74 3.37
C GLY A 43 -26.76 -28.24 3.60
N ALA A 44 -26.71 -27.79 4.86
CA ALA A 44 -26.83 -26.38 5.24
C ALA A 44 -25.81 -25.49 4.51
N ALA A 45 -26.29 -24.39 3.93
CA ALA A 45 -25.42 -23.38 3.33
C ALA A 45 -24.53 -22.77 4.43
N LYS A 46 -23.20 -22.78 4.24
CA LYS A 46 -22.25 -22.18 5.19
C LYS A 46 -22.39 -20.66 5.27
N MET A 47 -22.81 -20.04 4.17
CA MET A 47 -23.07 -18.60 4.07
C MET A 47 -24.49 -18.41 3.51
N THR A 48 -25.28 -17.56 4.17
CA THR A 48 -26.64 -17.22 3.73
C THR A 48 -26.62 -16.31 2.51
N ASN A 49 -25.70 -15.34 2.48
CA ASN A 49 -25.44 -14.47 1.34
C ASN A 49 -24.03 -14.75 0.79
N SER A 50 -23.94 -15.14 -0.47
CA SER A 50 -22.68 -15.41 -1.17
C SER A 50 -22.05 -14.17 -1.82
N ASP A 51 -22.79 -13.07 -1.94
CA ASP A 51 -22.29 -11.84 -2.54
C ASP A 51 -21.41 -11.06 -1.54
N LEU A 52 -20.12 -11.44 -1.54
CA LEU A 52 -19.09 -10.78 -0.74
C LEU A 52 -18.90 -9.33 -1.13
N THR A 53 -19.10 -8.96 -2.40
CA THR A 53 -18.87 -7.60 -2.87
C THR A 53 -19.88 -6.63 -2.27
N ARG A 54 -21.14 -7.06 -2.19
CA ARG A 54 -22.19 -6.29 -1.53
C ARG A 54 -21.97 -6.18 -0.03
N ILE A 55 -21.56 -7.27 0.62
CA ILE A 55 -21.26 -7.27 2.06
C ILE A 55 -20.10 -6.32 2.36
N ILE A 56 -19.00 -6.43 1.64
CA ILE A 56 -17.81 -5.60 1.88
C ILE A 56 -18.12 -4.12 1.69
N ASN A 57 -18.94 -3.76 0.70
CA ASN A 57 -19.27 -2.37 0.39
C ASN A 57 -20.48 -1.83 1.17
N SER A 58 -20.99 -2.55 2.17
CA SER A 58 -22.13 -2.10 2.96
C SER A 58 -21.73 -1.00 3.96
N ASP A 59 -22.63 -0.05 4.22
CA ASP A 59 -22.35 1.11 5.08
C ASP A 59 -22.06 0.69 6.53
N GLU A 60 -22.69 -0.39 6.99
CA GLU A 60 -22.49 -0.94 8.33
C GLU A 60 -21.04 -1.43 8.52
N ILE A 61 -20.43 -1.99 7.47
CA ILE A 61 -19.05 -2.46 7.51
C ILE A 61 -18.08 -1.31 7.24
N GLN A 62 -18.37 -0.46 6.26
CA GLN A 62 -17.48 0.65 5.89
C GLN A 62 -17.40 1.75 6.95
N SER A 63 -18.46 1.97 7.74
CA SER A 63 -18.45 2.95 8.84
C SER A 63 -17.51 2.60 10.00
N VAL A 64 -17.28 1.30 10.22
CA VAL A 64 -16.40 0.80 11.30
C VAL A 64 -14.96 0.56 10.80
N LEU A 65 -14.79 0.43 9.48
CA LEU A 65 -13.51 0.10 8.89
C LEU A 65 -12.48 1.22 9.06
N ARG A 66 -11.23 0.84 9.36
CA ARG A 66 -10.11 1.78 9.37
C ARG A 66 -9.76 2.19 7.94
N PRO A 67 -9.32 3.44 7.71
CA PRO A 67 -8.94 3.87 6.37
C PRO A 67 -7.82 2.99 5.81
N LYS A 68 -7.86 2.76 4.51
CA LYS A 68 -6.88 1.93 3.80
C LYS A 68 -5.48 2.53 3.91
N ASN A 69 -4.54 1.78 4.48
CA ASN A 69 -3.12 2.12 4.45
C ASN A 69 -2.56 1.84 3.04
N SER A 70 -2.64 2.82 2.15
CA SER A 70 -2.20 2.70 0.75
C SER A 70 -0.69 2.89 0.56
N VAL A 71 0.03 3.39 1.56
CA VAL A 71 1.44 3.69 1.43
C VAL A 71 2.28 2.44 1.63
N ALA A 72 2.67 1.81 0.52
CA ALA A 72 3.77 0.85 0.52
C ALA A 72 5.06 1.59 0.92
N LYS A 73 5.54 1.36 2.14
CA LYS A 73 6.85 1.87 2.56
C LYS A 73 7.93 1.11 1.80
N LEU A 74 8.49 1.75 0.77
CA LEU A 74 9.66 1.22 0.09
C LEU A 74 10.87 1.27 1.02
N ASN A 75 11.70 0.22 0.99
CA ASN A 75 12.96 0.21 1.73
C ASN A 75 13.88 1.31 1.22
N THR A 76 14.18 2.29 2.07
CA THR A 76 15.13 3.34 1.72
C THR A 76 16.56 2.80 1.78
N LEU A 77 17.37 3.11 0.77
CA LEU A 77 18.80 2.76 0.77
C LEU A 77 19.54 3.48 1.90
N LYS A 78 20.33 2.73 2.69
CA LYS A 78 21.16 3.28 3.76
C LYS A 78 22.34 4.04 3.16
N LYS A 79 22.32 5.38 3.26
CA LYS A 79 23.44 6.24 2.87
C LYS A 79 24.47 6.31 4.00
N ASN A 80 25.76 6.24 3.69
CA ASN A 80 26.82 6.36 4.69
C ASN A 80 26.93 7.82 5.19
N PRO A 81 26.72 8.12 6.49
CA PRO A 81 26.79 9.49 7.02
C PRO A 81 28.19 10.11 6.91
N LEU A 82 29.25 9.32 7.07
CA LEU A 82 30.63 9.83 7.02
C LEU A 82 31.01 10.30 5.61
N LYS A 83 30.42 9.69 4.57
CA LYS A 83 30.62 10.08 3.17
C LYS A 83 29.58 11.10 2.69
N ASN A 84 28.36 11.06 3.22
CA ASN A 84 27.26 11.95 2.82
C ASN A 84 26.87 12.90 3.97
N PHE A 85 27.34 14.14 3.88
CA PHE A 85 27.09 15.16 4.90
C PHE A 85 25.60 15.47 5.10
N GLY A 86 24.77 15.44 4.04
CA GLY A 86 23.33 15.68 4.17
C GLY A 86 22.65 14.62 5.03
N PHE A 87 23.07 13.36 4.91
CA PHE A 87 22.57 12.27 5.74
C PHE A 87 23.11 12.36 7.18
N LEU A 88 24.36 12.81 7.35
CA LEU A 88 24.94 13.07 8.66
C LEU A 88 24.25 14.20 9.40
N VAL A 89 23.84 15.27 8.70
CA VAL A 89 23.03 16.36 9.26
C VAL A 89 21.65 15.88 9.68
N LYS A 90 21.02 15.02 8.87
CA LYS A 90 19.71 14.42 9.20
C LYS A 90 19.77 13.60 10.50
N LEU A 91 20.90 12.93 10.77
CA LEU A 91 21.11 12.16 11.99
C LEU A 91 21.64 13.02 13.16
N ASN A 92 22.48 14.00 12.87
CA ASN A 92 23.13 14.86 13.85
C ASN A 92 23.10 16.34 13.42
N PRO A 93 22.15 17.14 13.95
CA PRO A 93 22.04 18.57 13.66
C PRO A 93 23.28 19.39 14.05
N TYR A 94 24.04 18.96 15.06
CA TYR A 94 25.25 19.64 15.53
C TYR A 94 26.43 19.54 14.55
N ALA A 95 26.33 18.66 13.54
CA ALA A 95 27.35 18.57 12.51
C ALA A 95 27.52 19.83 11.66
N ILE A 96 26.46 20.65 11.55
CA ILE A 96 26.51 21.93 10.83
C ILE A 96 27.45 22.92 11.54
N PRO A 97 27.22 23.31 12.82
CA PRO A 97 28.10 24.22 13.53
C PRO A 97 29.50 23.63 13.73
N ALA A 98 29.63 22.33 14.00
CA ALA A 98 30.93 21.68 14.16
C ALA A 98 31.80 21.81 12.90
N ARG A 99 31.25 21.46 11.73
CA ARG A 99 31.96 21.59 10.45
C ARG A 99 32.26 23.05 10.10
N ARG A 100 31.35 23.98 10.41
CA ARG A 100 31.59 25.43 10.23
C ARG A 100 32.74 25.92 11.11
N ALA A 101 32.75 25.55 12.38
CA ALA A 101 33.82 25.91 13.31
C ALA A 101 35.16 25.33 12.86
N GLU A 102 35.19 24.09 12.37
CA GLU A 102 36.40 23.44 11.86
C GLU A 102 36.92 24.11 10.57
N ILE A 103 36.04 24.52 9.64
CA ILE A 103 36.44 25.29 8.46
C ILE A 103 37.02 26.65 8.85
N LEU A 104 36.43 27.33 9.85
CA LEU A 104 36.94 28.60 10.35
C LEU A 104 38.31 28.44 11.02
N LYS A 105 38.51 27.33 11.75
CA LYS A 105 39.79 26.99 12.40
C LYS A 105 40.88 26.57 11.42
N SER A 106 40.54 25.84 10.36
CA SER A 106 41.49 25.33 9.35
C SER A 106 41.84 26.33 8.25
N ALA A 107 41.00 27.36 8.03
CA ALA A 107 41.27 28.43 7.08
C ALA A 107 41.42 29.82 7.75
N PRO A 108 42.30 30.00 8.76
CA PRO A 108 42.48 31.31 9.40
C PRO A 108 43.07 32.34 8.43
N GLY A 109 43.79 31.88 7.39
CA GLY A 109 44.50 32.71 6.43
C GLY A 109 43.74 33.03 5.13
N LYS A 110 42.74 32.24 4.70
CA LYS A 110 42.02 32.55 3.44
C LYS A 110 41.16 33.81 3.55
N ARG A 111 40.63 34.10 4.74
CA ARG A 111 39.95 35.38 5.00
C ARG A 111 40.93 36.55 5.07
N LYS A 112 42.17 36.35 5.56
CA LYS A 112 43.22 37.36 5.52
C LYS A 112 43.70 37.63 4.09
N ALA A 113 43.95 36.61 3.27
CA ALA A 113 44.37 36.77 1.88
C ALA A 113 43.31 37.40 0.96
N VAL A 114 42.01 37.11 1.18
CA VAL A 114 40.91 37.78 0.44
C VAL A 114 40.60 39.17 1.01
N ALA A 115 40.90 39.42 2.29
CA ALA A 115 40.78 40.75 2.89
C ALA A 115 41.96 41.67 2.55
N GLU A 116 43.15 41.13 2.31
CA GLU A 116 44.37 41.88 1.96
C GLU A 116 44.52 42.11 0.46
N ASN A 117 43.87 41.33 -0.42
CA ASN A 117 43.89 41.61 -1.86
C ASN A 117 42.85 42.68 -2.25
N PRO A 118 43.24 43.94 -2.55
CA PRO A 118 42.33 45.06 -2.76
C PRO A 118 41.45 44.92 -4.01
N GLU A 119 41.86 44.12 -5.01
CA GLU A 119 41.11 43.92 -6.25
C GLU A 119 39.85 43.07 -6.04
N ALA A 120 39.92 42.06 -5.17
CA ALA A 120 38.78 41.18 -4.86
C ALA A 120 37.68 41.93 -4.09
N LYS A 121 38.06 42.85 -3.18
CA LYS A 121 37.12 43.74 -2.48
C LYS A 121 36.36 44.67 -3.42
N LYS A 122 37.06 45.28 -4.40
CA LYS A 122 36.44 46.16 -5.40
C LYS A 122 35.47 45.40 -6.32
N LYS A 123 35.82 44.17 -6.76
CA LYS A 123 34.92 43.32 -7.56
C LYS A 123 33.67 42.88 -6.78
N ALA A 124 33.81 42.50 -5.51
CA ALA A 124 32.67 42.12 -4.67
C ALA A 124 31.72 43.30 -4.36
N GLN A 125 32.26 44.51 -4.18
CA GLN A 125 31.46 45.73 -4.01
C GLN A 125 30.73 46.12 -5.29
N LYS A 126 31.36 46.03 -6.47
CA LYS A 126 30.70 46.27 -7.77
C LYS A 126 29.56 45.27 -8.03
N ALA A 127 29.78 43.98 -7.77
CA ALA A 127 28.75 42.95 -7.95
C ALA A 127 27.54 43.16 -7.02
N LYS A 128 27.77 43.55 -5.77
CA LYS A 128 26.68 43.90 -4.83
C LYS A 128 25.91 45.15 -5.23
N LYS A 129 26.56 46.11 -5.90
CA LYS A 129 25.91 47.34 -6.38
C LYS A 129 25.09 47.09 -7.65
N ALA A 130 25.55 46.17 -8.51
CA ALA A 130 24.84 45.77 -9.72
C ALA A 130 23.61 44.86 -9.46
N LEU A 131 23.57 44.14 -8.34
CA LEU A 131 22.40 43.33 -7.94
C LEU A 131 21.31 44.14 -7.21
N LYS A 132 21.60 45.41 -6.89
CA LYS A 132 20.73 46.31 -6.12
C LYS A 132 20.18 47.48 -6.93
N ALA A 133 20.63 47.62 -8.17
CA ALA A 133 20.01 48.43 -9.21
C ALA A 133 19.20 47.50 -10.10
#